data_AF-A0A7V5DDT3-F1
#
_entry.id   AF-A0A7V5DDT3-F1
#
_cell.length_a   1.000
_cell.length_b   1.000
_cell.length_c   1.000
_cell.angle_alpha   90.00
_cell.angle_beta   90.00
_cell.angle_gamma   90.00
#
_symmetry.space_group_name_H-M   'P 1'
#
loop_
_entity.id
_entity.type
_entity.pdbx_description
1 polymer ?
#
loop_
_entity_poly.entity_id
_entity_poly.type
_entity_poly.pdbx_seq_one_letter_code
_entity_poly.pdbx_strand_id
1 'polypeptide(L)'
;MLRTLSCLLLSCLTIAGWSQNYKPPVTGVGIVYNRETTFNFRLTTSRGFAAGVEFGRLRSYYKTTLFSISLGELKSPKEQRQSADPQG
;
A
#
# COMPACT_ATOMS: atom_id res chain seq x y z
N MET A 1 -5.89 30.42 -10.78
CA MET A 1 -6.50 29.21 -11.37
C MET A 1 -5.90 27.89 -10.86
N LEU A 2 -4.65 27.86 -10.39
CA LEU A 2 -4.02 26.62 -9.87
C LEU A 2 -4.61 26.10 -8.55
N ARG A 3 -5.13 26.99 -7.69
CA ARG A 3 -5.69 26.63 -6.36
C ARG A 3 -7.04 25.90 -6.44
N THR A 4 -7.90 26.25 -7.38
CA THR A 4 -9.21 25.61 -7.58
C THR A 4 -9.09 24.24 -8.24
N LEU A 5 -8.10 24.06 -9.12
CA LEU A 5 -7.75 22.78 -9.74
C LEU A 5 -7.24 21.76 -8.71
N SER A 6 -6.46 22.21 -7.72
CA SER A 6 -5.98 21.35 -6.62
C SER A 6 -7.10 20.77 -5.77
N CYS A 7 -8.18 21.52 -5.51
CA CYS A 7 -9.30 21.04 -4.72
C CYS A 7 -10.13 19.98 -5.46
N LEU A 8 -10.24 20.10 -6.79
CA LEU A 8 -11.02 19.19 -7.62
C LEU A 8 -10.32 17.82 -7.81
N LEU A 9 -8.99 17.80 -7.74
CA LEU A 9 -8.21 16.57 -7.77
C LEU A 9 -8.30 15.79 -6.44
N LEU A 10 -8.40 16.51 -5.31
CA LEU A 10 -8.53 15.92 -3.97
C LEU A 10 -9.92 15.29 -3.74
N SER A 11 -10.98 15.87 -4.30
CA SER A 11 -12.34 15.31 -4.19
C SER A 11 -12.58 14.09 -5.08
N CYS A 12 -11.76 13.84 -6.10
CA CYS A 12 -11.86 12.65 -6.94
C CYS A 12 -11.28 11.41 -6.26
N LEU A 13 -10.26 11.58 -5.40
CA LEU A 13 -9.63 10.50 -4.63
C LEU A 13 -10.56 9.87 -3.57
N THR A 14 -11.65 10.55 -3.16
CA THR A 14 -12.56 10.04 -2.13
C THR A 14 -13.72 9.20 -2.67
N ILE A 15 -13.87 9.06 -4.00
CA ILE A 15 -15.02 8.35 -4.63
C ILE A 15 -14.63 6.96 -5.15
N ALA A 16 -13.43 6.45 -4.89
CA ALA A 16 -13.06 5.07 -5.20
C ALA A 16 -13.62 4.04 -4.19
N GLY A 17 -14.87 4.19 -3.76
CA GLY A 17 -15.60 3.18 -2.99
C GLY A 17 -16.31 2.23 -3.95
N TRP A 18 -15.58 1.28 -4.53
CA TRP A 18 -16.17 0.25 -5.39
C TRP A 18 -17.02 -0.70 -4.53
N SER A 19 -18.35 -0.49 -4.51
CA SER A 19 -19.28 -1.53 -4.09
C SER A 19 -19.32 -2.59 -5.19
N GLN A 20 -18.42 -3.57 -5.11
CA GLN A 20 -18.46 -4.74 -5.97
C GLN A 20 -19.57 -5.65 -5.45
N ASN A 21 -20.58 -5.94 -6.29
CA ASN A 21 -21.56 -7.01 -6.08
C ASN A 21 -20.81 -8.34 -5.93
N TYR A 22 -20.39 -8.65 -4.70
CA TYR A 22 -19.52 -9.77 -4.39
C TYR A 22 -20.37 -11.04 -4.32
N LYS A 23 -20.36 -11.82 -5.40
CA LYS A 23 -20.93 -13.18 -5.37
C LYS A 23 -20.08 -14.01 -4.42
N PRO A 24 -20.65 -14.53 -3.31
CA PRO A 24 -19.87 -15.29 -2.35
C PRO A 24 -19.27 -16.52 -3.04
N PRO A 25 -18.02 -16.86 -2.72
CA PRO A 25 -17.39 -18.06 -3.27
C PRO A 25 -18.20 -19.29 -2.87
N VAL A 26 -18.50 -20.17 -3.82
CA VAL A 26 -19.11 -21.50 -3.58
C VAL A 26 -18.10 -22.45 -2.95
N THR A 27 -17.54 -22.04 -1.81
CA THR A 27 -16.86 -22.95 -0.90
C THR A 27 -17.92 -23.40 0.10
N GLY A 28 -18.10 -24.70 0.32
CA GLY A 28 -19.05 -25.26 1.31
C GLY A 28 -18.69 -24.95 2.78
N VAL A 29 -17.97 -23.85 2.99
CA VAL A 29 -17.52 -23.29 4.26
C VAL A 29 -18.22 -21.93 4.32
N GLY A 30 -18.94 -21.62 5.40
CA GLY A 30 -19.80 -20.42 5.57
C GLY A 30 -19.06 -19.08 5.60
N ILE A 31 -18.11 -18.89 4.69
CA ILE A 31 -17.23 -17.74 4.54
C ILE A 31 -17.76 -16.93 3.36
N VAL A 32 -18.38 -15.79 3.66
CA VAL A 32 -18.99 -14.89 2.67
C VAL A 32 -17.92 -14.21 1.81
N TYR A 33 -16.69 -14.07 2.30
CA TYR A 33 -15.57 -13.40 1.65
C TYR A 33 -14.24 -14.10 1.92
N ASN A 34 -13.47 -14.37 0.87
CA ASN A 34 -12.24 -15.17 1.00
C ASN A 34 -11.00 -14.56 0.34
N ARG A 35 -11.08 -13.35 -0.23
CA ARG A 35 -9.97 -12.73 -0.97
C ARG A 35 -9.68 -11.36 -0.42
N GLU A 36 -8.56 -11.16 0.24
CA GLU A 36 -8.13 -9.86 0.72
C GLU A 36 -7.08 -9.27 -0.23
N THR A 37 -7.17 -7.99 -0.53
CA THR A 37 -6.12 -7.24 -1.25
C THR A 37 -5.83 -5.97 -0.48
N THR A 38 -4.60 -5.86 0.02
CA THR A 38 -4.17 -4.78 0.89
C THR A 38 -3.03 -4.03 0.23
N PHE A 39 -3.17 -2.71 0.12
CA PHE A 39 -2.10 -1.82 -0.32
C PHE A 39 -1.41 -1.22 0.89
N ASN A 40 -0.09 -1.33 0.95
CA ASN A 40 0.73 -0.86 2.05
C ASN A 40 1.67 0.23 1.55
N PHE A 41 1.72 1.36 2.26
CA PHE A 41 2.69 2.43 2.01
C PHE A 41 3.44 2.70 3.30
N ARG A 42 4.77 2.64 3.27
CA ARG A 42 5.65 2.78 4.43
C ARG A 42 6.68 3.88 4.17
N LEU A 43 6.86 4.72 5.17
CA LEU A 43 7.94 5.71 5.23
C LEU A 43 9.10 5.09 6.01
N THR A 44 10.25 4.95 5.38
CA THR A 44 11.44 4.33 5.98
C THR A 44 12.35 5.41 6.57
N THR A 45 12.94 5.15 7.74
CA THR A 45 13.76 6.08 8.54
C THR A 45 14.88 6.78 7.75
N SER A 46 15.38 6.17 6.69
CA SER A 46 16.46 6.69 5.84
C SER A 46 15.99 7.65 4.72
N ARG A 47 14.86 8.35 4.89
CA ARG A 47 14.18 9.11 3.80
C ARG A 47 13.84 8.23 2.59
N GLY A 48 13.56 6.95 2.85
CA GLY A 48 13.13 5.99 1.84
C GLY A 48 11.61 5.88 1.83
N PHE A 49 11.06 5.55 0.67
CA PHE A 49 9.66 5.17 0.53
C PHE A 49 9.58 3.70 0.15
N ALA A 50 8.61 2.99 0.70
CA ALA A 50 8.29 1.64 0.30
C ALA A 50 6.79 1.51 0.06
N ALA A 51 6.44 0.92 -1.07
CA ALA A 51 5.07 0.53 -1.40
C ALA A 51 5.00 -0.99 -1.48
N GLY A 52 3.87 -1.57 -1.13
CA GLY A 52 3.64 -2.99 -1.22
C GLY A 52 2.19 -3.32 -1.45
N VAL A 53 1.96 -4.51 -1.98
CA VAL A 53 0.65 -5.10 -2.15
C VAL A 53 0.66 -6.48 -1.53
N GLU A 54 -0.40 -6.81 -0.82
CA GLU A 54 -0.59 -8.11 -0.19
C GLU A 54 -1.90 -8.72 -0.67
N PHE A 55 -1.82 -9.97 -1.11
CA PHE A 55 -2.95 -10.77 -1.55
C PHE A 55 -3.17 -11.88 -0.53
N GLY A 56 -4.28 -11.80 0.20
CA GLY A 56 -4.70 -12.78 1.19
C GLY A 56 -5.79 -13.68 0.62
N ARG A 57 -5.73 -14.99 0.89
CA ARG A 57 -6.84 -15.91 0.65
C ARG A 57 -7.20 -16.67 1.92
N LEU A 58 -8.40 -16.41 2.45
CA LEU A 58 -8.96 -17.17 3.57
C LEU A 58 -9.28 -18.60 3.10
N ARG A 59 -8.69 -19.61 3.76
CA ARG A 59 -9.00 -21.03 3.53
C ARG A 59 -9.99 -21.58 4.55
N SER A 60 -9.88 -21.13 5.81
CA SER A 60 -10.82 -21.40 6.93
C SER A 60 -10.87 -20.16 7.83
N TYR A 61 -11.80 -20.12 8.78
CA TYR A 61 -11.96 -19.01 9.74
C TYR A 61 -10.67 -18.60 10.47
N TYR A 62 -9.75 -19.53 10.68
CA TYR A 62 -8.48 -19.29 11.40
C TYR A 62 -7.24 -19.42 10.51
N LYS A 63 -7.40 -19.58 9.19
CA LYS A 63 -6.27 -19.85 8.29
C LYS A 63 -6.36 -19.02 7.02
N THR A 64 -5.39 -18.14 6.86
CA THR A 64 -5.21 -17.28 5.67
C THR A 64 -3.87 -17.58 5.03
N THR A 65 -3.87 -17.81 3.71
CA THR A 65 -2.64 -17.84 2.92
C THR A 65 -2.36 -16.43 2.42
N LEU A 66 -1.21 -15.86 2.79
CA LEU A 66 -0.81 -14.51 2.42
C LEU A 66 0.35 -14.56 1.42
N PHE A 67 0.26 -13.77 0.37
CA PHE A 67 1.36 -13.51 -0.56
C PHE A 67 1.57 -12.00 -0.66
N SER A 68 2.78 -11.53 -0.37
CA SER A 68 3.11 -10.11 -0.35
C SER A 68 4.26 -9.79 -1.29
N ILE A 69 4.12 -8.69 -2.02
CA ILE A 69 5.17 -8.10 -2.85
C ILE A 69 5.35 -6.67 -2.37
N SER A 70 6.57 -6.30 -2.00
CA SER A 70 6.92 -4.94 -1.63
C SER A 70 8.15 -4.47 -2.39
N LEU A 71 8.15 -3.19 -2.72
CA LEU A 71 9.24 -2.49 -3.39
C LEU A 71 9.50 -1.19 -2.64
N GLY A 72 10.75 -0.94 -2.29
CA GLY A 72 11.12 0.28 -1.59
C GLY A 72 12.60 0.55 -1.65
N GLU A 73 12.93 1.81 -1.39
CA GLU A 73 14.32 2.26 -1.32
C GLU A 73 14.87 2.08 0.09
N LEU A 74 15.95 1.31 0.20
CA LEU A 74 16.78 1.25 1.40
C LEU A 74 18.00 2.14 1.17
N LYS A 75 18.01 3.33 1.78
CA LYS A 75 19.18 4.21 1.78
C LYS A 75 20.01 3.96 3.03
N SER A 76 21.30 3.73 2.87
CA SER A 76 22.20 3.60 4.00
C SER A 76 22.71 4.99 4.42
N PRO A 77 22.73 5.35 5.72
CA PRO A 77 23.32 6.61 6.17
C PRO A 77 24.83 6.70 5.89
N LYS A 78 25.51 5.57 5.58
CA LYS A 78 26.91 5.54 5.16
C LYS A 78 27.16 5.99 3.71
N GLU A 79 26.10 6.13 2.90
CA GLU A 79 26.20 6.59 1.51
C GLU A 79 26.06 8.12 1.37
N GLN A 80 25.69 8.83 2.45
CA GLN A 80 25.74 10.28 2.47
C GLN A 80 27.17 10.76 2.74
N ARG A 81 27.74 11.54 1.82
CA ARG A 81 28.97 12.29 2.06
C ARG A 81 28.78 13.15 3.31
N GLN A 82 29.46 12.79 4.40
CA GLN A 82 29.49 13.56 5.65
C GLN A 82 30.42 14.77 5.59
N SER A 83 31.20 14.91 4.52
CA SER A 83 32.09 16.05 4.32
C SER A 83 31.28 17.24 3.80
N ALA A 84 30.94 18.17 4.68
CA ALA A 84 30.69 19.54 4.26
C ALA A 84 31.99 20.09 3.65
N ASP A 85 31.90 20.70 2.48
CA ASP A 85 33.02 21.41 1.86
C ASP A 85 33.47 22.52 2.84
N PRO A 86 34.75 22.60 3.24
CA PRO A 86 35.23 23.75 3.98
C PRO A 86 34.98 24.96 3.08
N GLN A 87 34.13 25.88 3.53
CA GLN A 87 33.95 27.16 2.85
C GLN A 87 35.31 27.86 2.87
N GLY A 88 36.01 27.82 1.74
CA GLY A 88 37.23 28.57 1.48
C GLY A 88 36.96 30.04 1.27
#